data_AF-A0A9X1LH59-F1
#
_entry.id   AF-A0A9X1LH59-F1
#
_cell.length_a   1.000
_cell.length_b   1.000
_cell.length_c   1.000
_cell.angle_alpha   90.00
_cell.angle_beta   90.00
_cell.angle_gamma   90.00
#
_symmetry.space_group_name_H-M   'P 1'
#
loop_
_entity.id
_entity.type
_entity.pdbx_description
1 polymer ?
#
loop_
_entity_poly.entity_id
_entity_poly.type
_entity_poly.pdbx_seq_one_letter_code
_entity_poly.pdbx_strand_id
1 'polypeptide(L)'
;MLTQQDYILNTEEEYQQIKSVKELVQNIHESGTFFNLSLKTLELIRRFNNLYIQVFETEDENPGILNQLVIISKNLEAELIREN
;
A
#
# COMPACT_ATOMS: atom_id res chain seq x y z
N MET A 1 -5.34 14.24 -25.17
CA MET A 1 -4.64 12.94 -25.09
C MET A 1 -3.66 13.06 -23.95
N LEU A 2 -3.79 12.25 -22.90
CA LEU A 2 -2.80 12.19 -21.82
C LEU A 2 -1.49 11.67 -22.44
N THR A 3 -0.41 12.41 -22.27
CA THR A 3 0.89 12.06 -22.87
C THR A 3 1.51 10.92 -22.05
N GLN A 4 2.26 10.05 -22.72
CA GLN A 4 2.92 8.89 -22.10
C GLN A 4 3.82 9.26 -20.90
N GLN A 5 4.26 10.52 -20.85
CA GLN A 5 5.04 11.11 -19.76
C GLN A 5 4.21 11.29 -18.48
N ASP A 6 2.93 11.67 -18.58
CA ASP A 6 2.01 11.77 -17.43
C ASP A 6 1.76 10.39 -16.80
N TYR A 7 1.72 9.33 -17.62
CA TYR A 7 1.53 7.95 -17.15
C TYR A 7 2.76 7.43 -16.37
N ILE A 8 3.96 7.72 -16.86
CA ILE A 8 5.22 7.32 -16.20
C ILE A 8 5.39 8.05 -14.86
N LEU A 9 5.07 9.35 -14.80
CA LEU A 9 5.10 10.15 -13.56
C LEU A 9 4.15 9.60 -12.49
N ASN A 10 2.89 9.29 -12.86
CA ASN A 10 1.92 8.69 -11.94
C ASN A 10 2.40 7.34 -11.39
N THR A 11 3.06 6.53 -12.22
CA THR A 11 3.51 5.21 -11.82
C THR A 11 4.63 5.27 -10.77
N GLU A 12 5.61 6.17 -10.94
CA GLU A 12 6.69 6.33 -9.94
C GLU A 12 6.16 6.85 -8.60
N GLU A 13 5.28 7.87 -8.63
CA GLU A 13 4.65 8.40 -7.41
C GLU A 13 3.84 7.32 -6.67
N GLU A 14 3.09 6.49 -7.40
CA GLU A 14 2.35 5.36 -6.85
C GLU A 14 3.28 4.32 -6.22
N TYR A 15 4.41 4.00 -6.86
CA TYR A 15 5.41 3.11 -6.28
C TYR A 15 6.03 3.67 -5.00
N GLN A 16 6.34 4.96 -4.96
CA GLN A 16 6.85 5.61 -3.77
C GLN A 16 5.83 5.58 -2.64
N GLN A 17 4.56 5.85 -2.93
CA GLN A 17 3.48 5.76 -1.94
C GLN A 17 3.38 4.34 -1.36
N ILE A 18 3.38 3.31 -2.20
CA ILE A 18 3.32 1.91 -1.75
C ILE A 18 4.50 1.60 -0.82
N LYS A 19 5.70 2.06 -1.14
CA LYS A 19 6.89 1.88 -0.29
C LYS A 19 6.76 2.58 1.06
N SER A 20 6.30 3.83 1.08
CA SER A 20 6.06 4.58 2.32
C SER A 20 5.04 3.87 3.21
N VAL A 21 3.96 3.34 2.64
CA VAL A 21 2.96 2.56 3.39
C VAL A 21 3.57 1.27 3.93
N LYS A 22 4.42 0.60 3.15
CA LYS A 22 5.12 -0.61 3.60
C LYS A 22 6.01 -0.33 4.82
N GLU A 23 6.73 0.79 4.81
CA GLU A 23 7.57 1.22 5.93
C GLU A 23 6.72 1.56 7.17
N LEU A 24 5.61 2.26 7.01
CA LEU A 24 4.67 2.53 8.11
C LEU A 24 4.16 1.23 8.76
N VAL A 25 3.74 0.27 7.94
CA VAL A 25 3.29 -1.05 8.42
C VAL A 25 4.40 -1.80 9.17
N GLN A 26 5.63 -1.73 8.67
CA GLN A 26 6.79 -2.33 9.33
C GLN A 26 7.05 -1.69 10.70
N ASN A 27 7.02 -0.36 10.77
CA ASN A 27 7.19 0.39 12.02
C ASN A 27 6.12 0.05 13.06
N ILE A 28 4.86 -0.15 12.64
CA ILE A 28 3.77 -0.59 13.52
C ILE A 28 4.04 -1.99 14.07
N HIS A 29 4.56 -2.88 13.23
CA HIS A 29 4.92 -4.23 13.64
C HIS A 29 6.06 -4.23 14.66
N GLU A 30 7.13 -3.48 14.39
CA GLU A 30 8.32 -3.40 15.25
C GLU A 30 8.05 -2.66 16.56
N SER A 31 7.22 -1.60 16.54
CA SER A 31 6.84 -0.86 17.75
C SER A 31 5.80 -1.57 18.61
N GLY A 32 5.15 -2.63 18.10
CA GLY A 32 4.08 -3.34 18.81
C GLY A 32 2.79 -2.54 18.95
N THR A 33 2.61 -1.47 18.20
CA THR A 33 1.45 -0.55 18.30
C THR A 33 0.18 -1.10 17.63
N PHE A 34 0.26 -2.26 16.97
CA PHE A 34 -0.86 -2.91 16.29
C PHE A 34 -2.08 -3.19 17.19
N PHE A 35 -1.89 -3.33 18.51
CA PHE A 35 -3.00 -3.50 19.46
C PHE A 35 -3.92 -2.29 19.58
N ASN A 36 -3.45 -1.10 19.19
CA ASN A 36 -4.21 0.13 19.24
C ASN A 36 -5.01 0.40 17.96
N LEU A 37 -4.81 -0.42 16.92
CA LEU A 37 -5.48 -0.27 15.63
C LEU A 37 -6.84 -0.96 15.63
N SER A 38 -7.77 -0.41 14.85
CA SER A 38 -9.07 -1.07 14.68
C SER A 38 -8.94 -2.37 13.88
N LEU A 39 -9.91 -3.26 14.05
CA LEU A 39 -10.00 -4.48 13.25
C LEU A 39 -10.05 -4.20 11.74
N LYS A 40 -10.64 -3.07 11.35
CA LYS A 40 -10.70 -2.61 9.95
C LYS A 40 -9.28 -2.32 9.44
N THR A 41 -8.49 -1.58 10.20
CA THR A 41 -7.11 -1.24 9.84
C THR A 41 -6.22 -2.48 9.80
N LEU A 42 -6.37 -3.40 10.77
CA LEU A 42 -5.66 -4.68 10.75
C LEU A 42 -5.98 -5.51 9.51
N GLU A 43 -7.24 -5.54 9.08
CA GLU A 43 -7.65 -6.21 7.85
C GLU A 43 -7.09 -5.52 6.59
N LEU A 44 -7.02 -4.19 6.58
CA LEU A 44 -6.37 -3.44 5.50
C LEU A 44 -4.87 -3.74 5.42
N ILE A 45 -4.16 -3.78 6.56
CA ILE A 45 -2.75 -4.18 6.64
C ILE A 45 -2.56 -5.58 6.08
N ARG A 46 -3.42 -6.53 6.48
CA ARG A 46 -3.37 -7.91 5.97
C ARG A 46 -3.54 -7.97 4.46
N ARG A 47 -4.52 -7.26 3.90
CA ARG A 47 -4.77 -7.22 2.44
C ARG A 47 -3.63 -6.54 1.70
N PHE A 48 -3.11 -5.44 2.23
CA PHE A 48 -1.96 -4.73 1.68
C PHE A 48 -0.75 -5.64 1.59
N ASN A 49 -0.38 -6.33 2.67
CA ASN A 49 0.76 -7.24 2.67
C ASN A 49 0.59 -8.38 1.65
N ASN A 50 -0.60 -8.96 1.52
CA ASN A 50 -0.85 -10.01 0.53
C ASN A 50 -0.68 -9.50 -0.91
N LEU A 51 -1.22 -8.32 -1.23
CA LEU A 51 -1.06 -7.73 -2.56
C LEU A 51 0.38 -7.28 -2.83
N TYR A 52 1.06 -6.76 -1.81
CA TYR A 52 2.47 -6.37 -1.92
C TYR A 52 3.35 -7.57 -2.29
N ILE A 53 3.19 -8.69 -1.59
CA ILE A 53 3.89 -9.94 -1.91
C ILE A 53 3.53 -10.39 -3.34
N GLN A 54 2.24 -10.34 -3.71
CA GLN A 54 1.81 -10.74 -5.06
C GLN A 54 2.51 -9.96 -6.18
N VAL A 55 2.58 -8.64 -6.03
CA VAL A 55 3.16 -7.74 -7.04
C VAL A 55 4.69 -7.77 -7.03
N PHE A 56 5.34 -7.73 -5.86
CA PHE A 56 6.78 -7.50 -5.76
C PHE A 56 7.63 -8.75 -5.52
N GLU A 57 7.07 -9.81 -4.92
CA GLU A 57 7.83 -11.02 -4.59
C GLU A 57 7.53 -12.17 -5.55
N THR A 58 6.27 -12.31 -5.98
CA THR A 58 5.88 -13.29 -7.02
C THR A 58 5.92 -12.73 -8.44
N GLU A 59 6.24 -11.45 -8.61
CA GLU A 59 6.37 -10.76 -9.91
C GLU A 59 5.12 -10.93 -10.80
N ASP A 60 3.91 -10.89 -10.21
CA ASP A 60 2.68 -10.92 -10.98
C ASP A 60 2.45 -9.55 -11.64
N GLU A 61 2.78 -9.47 -12.94
CA GLU A 61 2.68 -8.25 -13.76
C GLU A 61 1.22 -7.86 -14.10
N ASN A 62 0.21 -8.51 -13.53
CA ASN A 62 -1.19 -8.17 -13.78
C ASN A 62 -1.49 -6.72 -13.36
N PRO A 63 -1.82 -5.82 -14.31
CA PRO A 63 -2.08 -4.41 -14.01
C PRO A 63 -3.26 -4.19 -13.06
N GLY A 64 -4.20 -5.14 -13.03
CA GLY A 64 -5.33 -5.11 -12.10
C GLY A 64 -4.92 -5.33 -10.65
N ILE A 65 -3.89 -6.14 -10.40
CA ILE A 65 -3.35 -6.39 -9.05
C ILE A 65 -2.55 -5.17 -8.59
N LEU A 66 -1.74 -4.58 -9.46
CA LEU A 66 -1.04 -3.32 -9.17
C LEU A 66 -2.02 -2.21 -8.81
N ASN A 67 -3.09 -2.03 -9.60
CA ASN A 67 -4.11 -1.02 -9.31
C ASN A 67 -4.82 -1.29 -7.96
N GLN A 68 -5.10 -2.55 -7.64
CA GLN A 68 -5.64 -2.91 -6.33
C GLN A 68 -4.67 -2.55 -5.20
N LEU A 69 -3.37 -2.79 -5.39
CA LEU A 69 -2.34 -2.43 -4.42
C LEU A 69 -2.26 -0.92 -4.22
N VAL A 70 -2.32 -0.12 -5.29
CA VAL A 70 -2.36 1.35 -5.21
C VAL A 70 -3.57 1.82 -4.41
N ILE A 71 -4.77 1.31 -4.73
CA ILE A 71 -6.01 1.69 -4.04
C ILE A 71 -5.95 1.29 -2.56
N ILE A 72 -5.48 0.08 -2.24
CA ILE A 72 -5.34 -0.36 -0.85
C ILE A 72 -4.31 0.48 -0.10
N SER A 73 -3.19 0.84 -0.73
CA SER A 73 -2.16 1.69 -0.12
C SER A 73 -2.73 3.05 0.30
N LYS A 74 -3.45 3.71 -0.61
CA LYS A 74 -4.13 5.00 -0.35
C LYS A 74 -5.11 4.90 0.82
N ASN A 75 -5.93 3.85 0.85
CA ASN A 75 -6.91 3.64 1.92
C ASN A 75 -6.24 3.33 3.26
N LEU A 76 -5.19 2.48 3.25
CA LEU A 76 -4.48 2.11 4.46
C LEU A 76 -3.75 3.32 5.06
N GLU A 77 -3.08 4.11 4.23
CA GLU A 77 -2.43 5.36 4.67
C GLU A 77 -3.43 6.30 5.35
N ALA A 78 -4.60 6.51 4.74
CA ALA A 78 -5.64 7.37 5.31
C ALA A 78 -6.17 6.86 6.65
N GLU A 79 -6.37 5.55 6.81
CA GLU A 79 -6.80 4.97 8.09
C GLU A 79 -5.69 5.02 9.15
N LEU A 80 -4.43 4.78 8.77
CA LEU A 80 -3.29 4.87 9.68
C LEU A 80 -3.05 6.30 10.19
N ILE A 81 -3.28 7.32 9.35
CA ILE A 81 -3.24 8.74 9.76
C ILE A 81 -4.39 9.08 10.71
N ARG A 82 -5.53 8.40 10.57
CA ARG A 82 -6.71 8.65 11.41
C ARG A 82 -6.60 7.99 12.79
N GLU A 83 -5.93 6.84 12.86
CA GLU A 83 -5.82 6.04 14.09
C GLU A 83 -4.55 6.31 14.91
N ASN A 84 -3.56 7.01 14.35
CA ASN A 84 -2.40 7.56 15.07
C ASN A 84 -2.60 9.04 15.42
#